data_AF-A0A926ENI4-F1
#
_entry.id   AF-A0A926ENI4-F1
#
_cell.length_a   1.000
_cell.length_b   1.000
_cell.length_c   1.000
_cell.angle_alpha   90.00
_cell.angle_beta   90.00
_cell.angle_gamma   90.00
#
_symmetry.space_group_name_H-M   'P 1'
#
loop_
_entity.id
_entity.type
_entity.pdbx_description
1 polymer ?
#
loop_
_entity_poly.entity_id
_entity_poly.type
_entity_poly.pdbx_seq_one_letter_code
_entity_poly.pdbx_strand_id
1 'polypeptide(L)'
;MEIVQDKIRIRTLTNDDFPLMLKWLTDDRVLEFYGGRDKKYTLESLKEHYTEKWEDEVFRVIIEYDNVPIGYGQVYKMYDELYSDYHYPKTNEIVYGMDQFIGEPEYWSKGIGSKYTKMIFEFLKKERNANAVILDPHKNNPRAIRSYQKSGFRIIEDLPEHELHEGKKEDCYLMEYRYDDNVTNVKAMKYLIEHYFEDFKVESIKVIGSGYDSVAYLVNGEYIFKTKFSANKKKGYEKEKAIYDFLNQRLNTNIKIPNVKYSYFSDDISILGYKEIKGTFLTPEIYFALSKEKQELLKQDIAMFLRQMHDLDYSEISLYTIDNKQNVLEEYQLLKDTIYDSLTDIEKQYVEDFMQRLHSTTIFDGKKCLCHNDFSCNHLLLDDENRLCGVIDFGDSGIIDEYCDFIYLLEDSEEEIGVSFGEDILRLYGNIDISKAKEYQDVVEQYYPIETIVYGIKNNRPDFIEKGRKEIYIRTRKDEKLRK
;
A
#
# COMPACT_ATOMS: atom_id res chain seq x y z
N MET A 1 -4.89 12.28 -29.19
CA MET A 1 -5.44 12.19 -27.82
C MET A 1 -5.11 13.46 -27.06
N GLU A 2 -6.14 14.07 -26.44
CA GLU A 2 -5.99 15.19 -25.50
C GLU A 2 -7.04 15.03 -24.39
N ILE A 3 -6.60 14.95 -23.14
CA ILE A 3 -7.44 14.78 -21.94
C ILE A 3 -6.97 15.80 -20.91
N VAL A 4 -7.90 16.53 -20.29
CA VAL A 4 -7.58 17.55 -19.28
C VAL A 4 -8.48 17.33 -18.07
N GLN A 5 -7.86 17.24 -16.89
CA GLN A 5 -8.56 17.18 -15.61
C GLN A 5 -7.72 17.84 -14.52
N ASP A 6 -8.29 18.83 -13.84
CA ASP A 6 -7.62 19.67 -12.85
C ASP A 6 -6.29 20.25 -13.40
N LYS A 7 -5.17 19.89 -12.78
CA LYS A 7 -3.81 20.33 -13.11
C LYS A 7 -3.12 19.42 -14.12
N ILE A 8 -3.72 18.28 -14.49
CA ILE A 8 -3.11 17.28 -15.35
C ILE A 8 -3.68 17.38 -16.75
N ARG A 9 -2.77 17.41 -17.74
CA ARG A 9 -3.10 17.31 -19.15
C ARG A 9 -2.33 16.18 -19.78
N ILE A 10 -3.03 15.31 -20.50
CA ILE A 10 -2.46 14.21 -21.26
C ILE A 10 -2.62 14.56 -22.72
N ARG A 11 -1.51 14.74 -23.44
CA ARG A 11 -1.53 15.09 -24.87
C ARG A 11 -0.68 14.13 -25.69
N THR A 12 -0.94 14.08 -26.98
CA THR A 12 -0.17 13.22 -27.89
C THR A 12 1.30 13.66 -27.94
N LEU A 13 2.21 12.68 -27.95
CA LEU A 13 3.63 12.89 -28.19
C LEU A 13 3.84 13.53 -29.57
N THR A 14 4.71 14.54 -29.64
CA THR A 14 5.06 15.22 -30.89
C THR A 14 6.57 15.17 -31.13
N ASN A 15 6.99 15.55 -32.33
CA ASN A 15 8.42 15.59 -32.67
C ASN A 15 9.24 16.56 -31.79
N ASP A 16 8.59 17.58 -31.21
CA ASP A 16 9.24 18.59 -30.39
C ASP A 16 9.52 18.10 -28.96
N ASP A 17 8.92 16.97 -28.55
CA ASP A 17 9.10 16.39 -27.22
C ASP A 17 10.34 15.48 -27.12
N PHE A 18 10.92 15.05 -28.24
CA PHE A 18 12.05 14.12 -28.24
C PHE A 18 13.31 14.61 -27.50
N PRO A 19 13.69 15.90 -27.56
CA PRO A 19 14.77 16.41 -26.70
C PRO A 19 14.48 16.23 -25.21
N LEU A 20 13.21 16.36 -24.80
CA LEU A 20 12.79 16.17 -23.41
C LEU A 20 12.74 14.68 -23.05
N MET A 21 12.21 13.83 -23.93
CA MET A 21 12.28 12.37 -23.77
C MET A 21 13.72 11.88 -23.62
N LEU A 22 14.67 12.46 -24.37
CA LEU A 22 16.09 12.14 -24.24
C LEU A 22 16.63 12.56 -22.87
N LYS A 23 16.25 13.73 -22.35
CA LYS A 23 16.61 14.15 -20.99
C LYS A 23 16.14 13.10 -19.97
N TRP A 24 14.89 12.66 -20.05
CA TRP A 24 14.34 11.69 -19.09
C TRP A 24 14.98 10.31 -19.23
N LEU A 25 15.14 9.82 -20.46
CA LEU A 25 15.76 8.52 -20.77
C LEU A 25 17.29 8.58 -20.79
N THR A 26 17.87 9.57 -20.11
CA THR A 26 19.29 9.60 -19.75
C THR A 26 19.48 9.92 -18.26
N ASP A 27 18.40 9.99 -17.49
CA ASP A 27 18.43 10.14 -16.03
C ASP A 27 18.47 8.74 -15.38
N ASP A 28 19.54 8.45 -14.65
CA ASP A 28 19.76 7.14 -14.02
C ASP A 28 18.60 6.73 -13.11
N ARG A 29 17.90 7.68 -12.48
CA ARG A 29 16.77 7.41 -11.59
C ARG A 29 15.55 6.94 -12.37
N VAL A 30 15.32 7.50 -13.56
CA VAL A 30 14.24 7.07 -14.46
C VAL A 30 14.60 5.71 -15.05
N LEU A 31 15.83 5.57 -15.53
CA LEU A 31 16.32 4.36 -16.19
C LEU A 31 16.41 3.16 -15.25
N GLU A 32 16.60 3.37 -13.95
CA GLU A 32 16.56 2.32 -12.92
C GLU A 32 15.27 1.49 -12.94
N PHE A 33 14.17 2.05 -13.44
CA PHE A 33 12.87 1.37 -13.51
C PHE A 33 12.26 1.34 -14.90
N TYR A 34 12.84 2.02 -15.88
CA TYR A 34 12.29 2.12 -17.24
C TYR A 34 13.42 2.00 -18.27
N GLY A 35 13.47 0.88 -18.99
CA GLY A 35 14.44 0.63 -20.06
C GLY A 35 15.83 0.15 -19.61
N GLY A 36 16.35 0.65 -18.48
CA GLY A 36 17.63 0.24 -17.88
C GLY A 36 18.78 1.24 -18.09
N ARG A 37 19.64 1.42 -17.08
CA ARG A 37 20.81 2.34 -17.14
C ARG A 37 21.90 1.88 -18.10
N ASP A 38 21.84 0.62 -18.53
CA ASP A 38 22.70 0.07 -19.57
C ASP A 38 22.31 0.49 -20.99
N LYS A 39 21.12 1.09 -21.17
CA LYS A 39 20.68 1.66 -22.44
C LYS A 39 21.39 2.97 -22.74
N LYS A 40 21.72 3.17 -24.01
CA LYS A 40 22.29 4.43 -24.51
C LYS A 40 21.38 5.02 -25.57
N TYR A 41 20.46 5.87 -25.12
CA TYR A 41 19.54 6.55 -26.01
C TYR A 41 20.20 7.72 -26.72
N THR A 42 19.96 7.81 -28.03
CA THR A 42 20.21 8.99 -28.86
C THR A 42 18.87 9.56 -29.34
N LEU A 43 18.84 10.83 -29.73
CA LEU A 43 17.63 11.45 -30.28
C LEU A 43 17.08 10.69 -31.50
N GLU A 44 17.97 10.14 -32.33
CA GLU A 44 17.60 9.32 -33.50
C GLU A 44 16.97 7.99 -33.07
N SER A 45 17.62 7.24 -32.17
CA SER A 45 17.08 5.96 -31.67
C SER A 45 15.74 6.10 -30.97
N LEU A 46 15.54 7.20 -30.22
CA LEU A 46 14.26 7.50 -29.58
C LEU A 46 13.18 7.83 -30.61
N LYS A 47 13.51 8.65 -31.61
CA LYS A 47 12.57 8.96 -32.69
C LYS A 47 12.16 7.71 -33.43
N GLU A 48 13.10 6.85 -33.79
CA GLU A 48 12.82 5.60 -34.47
C GLU A 48 11.88 4.72 -33.65
N HIS A 49 12.24 4.44 -32.39
CA HIS A 49 11.44 3.57 -31.52
C HIS A 49 10.04 4.14 -31.23
N TYR A 50 9.94 5.39 -30.80
CA TYR A 50 8.66 5.99 -30.39
C TYR A 50 7.83 6.55 -31.57
N THR A 51 8.28 6.38 -32.82
CA THR A 51 7.45 6.59 -34.02
C THR A 51 7.22 5.31 -34.82
N GLU A 52 7.73 4.16 -34.35
CA GLU A 52 7.51 2.88 -34.98
C GLU A 52 6.01 2.57 -35.07
N LYS A 53 5.60 1.93 -36.16
CA LYS A 53 4.21 1.52 -36.36
C LYS A 53 3.97 0.18 -35.67
N TRP A 54 2.90 0.12 -34.91
CA TRP A 54 2.43 -1.10 -34.26
C TRP A 54 1.38 -1.78 -35.14
N GLU A 55 1.17 -3.08 -34.93
CA GLU A 55 0.18 -3.87 -35.67
C GLU A 55 -1.24 -3.33 -35.44
N ASP A 56 -1.55 -2.97 -34.20
CA ASP A 56 -2.83 -2.38 -33.79
C ASP A 56 -2.60 -1.00 -33.13
N GLU A 57 -3.66 -0.45 -32.56
CA GLU A 57 -3.69 0.88 -31.97
C GLU A 57 -2.67 1.07 -30.85
N VAL A 58 -1.84 2.11 -30.97
CA VAL A 58 -0.94 2.61 -29.93
C VAL A 58 -1.10 4.12 -29.75
N PHE A 59 -1.20 4.55 -28.51
CA PHE A 59 -1.19 5.94 -28.09
C PHE A 59 0.10 6.22 -27.34
N ARG A 60 0.87 7.20 -27.80
CA ARG A 60 2.06 7.70 -27.11
C ARG A 60 1.80 9.12 -26.68
N VAL A 61 1.94 9.40 -25.39
CA VAL A 61 1.48 10.65 -24.79
C VAL A 61 2.50 11.27 -23.83
N ILE A 62 2.41 12.60 -23.72
CA ILE A 62 3.09 13.39 -22.72
C ILE A 62 2.10 13.72 -21.60
N ILE A 63 2.58 13.57 -20.37
CA ILE A 63 1.90 13.91 -19.13
C ILE A 63 2.38 15.29 -18.70
N GLU A 64 1.48 16.25 -18.63
CA GLU A 64 1.74 17.61 -18.16
C GLU A 64 1.09 17.84 -16.79
N TYR A 65 1.79 18.54 -15.89
CA TYR A 65 1.25 19.03 -14.62
C TYR A 65 1.44 20.55 -14.54
N ASP A 66 0.36 21.30 -14.30
CA ASP A 66 0.37 22.78 -14.32
C ASP A 66 1.03 23.36 -15.60
N ASN A 67 0.74 22.75 -16.76
CA ASN A 67 1.30 23.06 -18.09
C ASN A 67 2.81 22.78 -18.27
N VAL A 68 3.44 22.07 -17.33
CA VAL A 68 4.82 21.61 -17.46
C VAL A 68 4.81 20.14 -17.87
N PRO A 69 5.43 19.75 -19.01
CA PRO A 69 5.66 18.35 -19.34
C PRO A 69 6.55 17.69 -18.29
N ILE A 70 6.05 16.63 -17.66
CA ILE A 70 6.73 15.95 -16.54
C ILE A 70 6.91 14.45 -16.75
N GLY A 71 6.23 13.84 -17.72
CA GLY A 71 6.28 12.41 -17.92
C GLY A 71 5.75 11.96 -19.27
N TYR A 72 5.81 10.64 -19.45
CA TYR A 72 5.43 9.94 -20.66
C TYR A 72 4.50 8.78 -20.30
N GLY A 73 3.60 8.46 -21.21
CA GLY A 73 2.82 7.23 -21.15
C GLY A 73 2.57 6.64 -22.53
N GLN A 74 2.39 5.34 -22.56
CA GLN A 74 2.03 4.57 -23.73
C GLN A 74 0.86 3.66 -23.40
N VAL A 75 -0.08 3.54 -24.33
CA VAL A 75 -1.24 2.67 -24.20
C VAL A 75 -1.44 1.97 -25.53
N TYR A 76 -1.51 0.65 -25.56
CA TYR A 76 -1.62 -0.12 -26.80
C TYR A 76 -2.64 -1.23 -26.66
N LYS A 77 -3.35 -1.51 -27.75
CA LYS A 77 -4.31 -2.60 -27.78
C LYS A 77 -3.56 -3.93 -27.88
N MET A 78 -3.95 -4.91 -27.06
CA MET A 78 -3.38 -6.25 -27.09
C MET A 78 -3.74 -6.96 -28.39
N TYR A 79 -2.74 -7.55 -29.05
CA TYR A 79 -2.87 -8.41 -30.22
C TYR A 79 -2.10 -9.73 -29.99
N ASP A 80 -2.19 -10.66 -30.93
CA ASP A 80 -1.84 -12.08 -30.74
C ASP A 80 -0.46 -12.34 -30.14
N GLU A 81 0.57 -11.60 -30.57
CA GLU A 81 1.94 -11.76 -30.05
C GLU A 81 2.04 -11.28 -28.59
N LEU A 82 1.46 -10.13 -28.27
CA LEU A 82 1.50 -9.54 -26.92
C LEU A 82 0.81 -10.41 -25.87
N TYR A 83 -0.25 -11.15 -26.22
CA TYR A 83 -0.88 -12.09 -25.28
C TYR A 83 0.12 -13.14 -24.77
N SER A 84 0.99 -13.61 -25.67
CA SER A 84 2.03 -14.58 -25.31
C SER A 84 3.13 -13.92 -24.50
N ASP A 85 3.56 -12.72 -24.90
CA ASP A 85 4.62 -11.98 -24.20
C ASP A 85 4.21 -11.67 -22.75
N TYR A 86 3.00 -11.18 -22.53
CA TYR A 86 2.48 -10.86 -21.19
C TYR A 86 2.07 -12.06 -20.36
N HIS A 87 2.17 -13.29 -20.90
CA HIS A 87 1.57 -14.49 -20.31
C HIS A 87 0.06 -14.37 -20.03
N TYR A 88 -0.62 -13.45 -20.72
CA TYR A 88 -2.03 -13.17 -20.48
C TYR A 88 -2.91 -14.08 -21.36
N PRO A 89 -3.94 -14.75 -20.81
CA PRO A 89 -4.78 -15.67 -21.56
C PRO A 89 -5.43 -15.00 -22.77
N LYS A 90 -5.30 -15.62 -23.95
CA LYS A 90 -5.94 -15.12 -25.16
C LYS A 90 -7.45 -15.06 -24.98
N THR A 91 -8.02 -13.91 -25.27
CA THR A 91 -9.45 -13.60 -25.09
C THR A 91 -10.01 -12.90 -26.32
N ASN A 92 -11.34 -12.93 -26.47
CA ASN A 92 -12.06 -12.14 -27.48
C ASN A 92 -12.41 -10.73 -26.96
N GLU A 93 -11.96 -10.38 -25.75
CA GLU A 93 -12.20 -9.09 -25.11
C GLU A 93 -11.23 -8.01 -25.61
N ILE A 94 -11.62 -6.75 -25.45
CA ILE A 94 -10.76 -5.61 -25.80
C ILE A 94 -9.87 -5.30 -24.59
N VAL A 95 -8.62 -5.77 -24.64
CA VAL A 95 -7.60 -5.56 -23.61
C VAL A 95 -6.57 -4.55 -24.11
N TYR A 96 -6.14 -3.65 -23.23
CA TYR A 96 -5.05 -2.71 -23.50
C TYR A 96 -3.89 -2.96 -22.54
N GLY A 97 -2.65 -2.93 -23.04
CA GLY A 97 -1.45 -2.78 -22.23
C GLY A 97 -1.12 -1.30 -22.03
N MET A 98 -0.44 -0.96 -20.94
CA MET A 98 0.04 0.41 -20.72
C MET A 98 1.39 0.47 -19.99
N ASP A 99 2.19 1.45 -20.38
CA ASP A 99 3.48 1.78 -19.79
C ASP A 99 3.53 3.26 -19.44
N GLN A 100 4.21 3.63 -18.36
CA GLN A 100 4.38 5.03 -17.99
C GLN A 100 5.64 5.28 -17.17
N PHE A 101 6.13 6.51 -17.24
CA PHE A 101 7.06 7.05 -16.27
C PHE A 101 6.83 8.56 -16.09
N ILE A 102 7.15 9.05 -14.89
CA ILE A 102 7.31 10.49 -14.66
C ILE A 102 8.79 10.78 -14.80
N GLY A 103 9.17 11.58 -15.79
CA GLY A 103 10.56 11.86 -16.13
C GLY A 103 11.21 12.92 -15.26
N GLU A 104 10.43 13.73 -14.55
CA GLU A 104 10.91 14.72 -13.58
C GLU A 104 10.77 14.18 -12.15
N PRO A 105 11.85 13.75 -11.48
CA PRO A 105 11.74 13.02 -10.20
C PRO A 105 11.16 13.83 -9.05
N GLU A 106 11.23 15.16 -9.11
CA GLU A 106 10.54 16.06 -8.17
C GLU A 106 9.00 15.94 -8.20
N TYR A 107 8.43 15.29 -9.23
CA TYR A 107 6.99 15.01 -9.33
C TYR A 107 6.61 13.57 -8.92
N TRP A 108 7.59 12.76 -8.51
CA TRP A 108 7.33 11.42 -8.00
C TRP A 108 6.57 11.45 -6.68
N SER A 109 5.85 10.37 -6.39
CA SER A 109 5.08 10.13 -5.17
C SER A 109 3.96 11.15 -4.84
N LYS A 110 3.77 12.21 -5.65
CA LYS A 110 2.69 13.21 -5.51
C LYS A 110 1.31 12.76 -6.02
N GLY A 111 1.09 11.45 -6.20
CA GLY A 111 -0.16 10.88 -6.70
C GLY A 111 -0.50 11.18 -8.17
N ILE A 112 0.43 11.77 -8.93
CA ILE A 112 0.21 12.15 -10.34
C ILE A 112 0.05 10.90 -11.23
N GLY A 113 0.90 9.88 -11.05
CA GLY A 113 0.80 8.63 -11.81
C GLY A 113 -0.57 7.95 -11.64
N SER A 114 -1.08 7.87 -10.41
CA SER A 114 -2.41 7.31 -10.16
C SER A 114 -3.54 8.13 -10.79
N LYS A 115 -3.40 9.47 -10.85
CA LYS A 115 -4.37 10.34 -11.55
C LYS A 115 -4.32 10.11 -13.06
N TYR A 116 -3.12 10.05 -13.65
CA TYR A 116 -2.93 9.70 -15.07
C TYR A 116 -3.60 8.37 -15.40
N THR A 117 -3.34 7.32 -14.62
CA THR A 117 -3.91 5.99 -14.83
C THR A 117 -5.44 6.03 -14.86
N LYS A 118 -6.07 6.73 -13.90
CA LYS A 118 -7.53 6.88 -13.84
C LYS A 118 -8.08 7.64 -15.06
N MET A 119 -7.40 8.70 -15.51
CA MET A 119 -7.78 9.44 -16.71
C MET A 119 -7.70 8.56 -17.97
N ILE A 120 -6.66 7.73 -18.09
CA ILE A 120 -6.54 6.75 -19.19
C ILE A 120 -7.65 5.72 -19.14
N PHE A 121 -8.01 5.22 -17.96
CA PHE A 121 -9.11 4.28 -17.82
C PHE A 121 -10.44 4.86 -18.30
N GLU A 122 -10.77 6.07 -17.88
CA GLU A 122 -11.98 6.75 -18.34
C GLU A 122 -12.02 6.90 -19.86
N PHE A 123 -10.89 7.28 -20.46
CA PHE A 123 -10.74 7.35 -21.91
C PHE A 123 -10.94 5.98 -22.58
N LEU A 124 -10.22 4.96 -22.14
CA LEU A 124 -10.29 3.61 -22.73
C LEU A 124 -11.70 3.00 -22.59
N LYS A 125 -12.36 3.22 -21.45
CA LYS A 125 -13.73 2.74 -21.26
C LYS A 125 -14.70 3.41 -22.19
N LYS A 126 -14.66 4.74 -22.26
CA LYS A 126 -15.64 5.55 -22.99
C LYS A 126 -15.42 5.53 -24.49
N GLU A 127 -14.17 5.68 -24.92
CA GLU A 127 -13.83 5.91 -26.33
C GLU A 127 -13.37 4.63 -27.04
N ARG A 128 -13.03 3.57 -26.28
CA ARG A 128 -12.54 2.28 -26.84
C ARG A 128 -13.28 1.05 -26.35
N ASN A 129 -14.25 1.20 -25.45
CA ASN A 129 -15.01 0.09 -24.88
C ASN A 129 -14.11 -1.00 -24.27
N ALA A 130 -12.98 -0.61 -23.67
CA ALA A 130 -12.05 -1.56 -23.06
C ALA A 130 -12.73 -2.41 -21.98
N ASN A 131 -12.39 -3.71 -21.97
CA ASN A 131 -12.81 -4.68 -20.97
C ASN A 131 -11.79 -4.78 -19.82
N ALA A 132 -10.50 -4.68 -20.16
CA ALA A 132 -9.42 -4.73 -19.20
C ALA A 132 -8.23 -3.84 -19.62
N VAL A 133 -7.41 -3.47 -18.64
CA VAL A 133 -6.09 -2.87 -18.83
C VAL A 133 -5.07 -3.70 -18.07
N ILE A 134 -3.91 -3.97 -18.67
CA ILE A 134 -2.83 -4.73 -18.06
C ILE A 134 -1.50 -3.95 -18.07
N LEU A 135 -0.58 -4.36 -17.20
CA LEU A 135 0.80 -3.91 -17.13
C LEU A 135 1.64 -4.89 -16.30
N ASP A 136 2.96 -4.76 -16.39
CA ASP A 136 3.95 -5.71 -15.87
C ASP A 136 5.09 -5.04 -15.07
N PRO A 137 4.82 -4.30 -13.98
CA PRO A 137 5.87 -3.57 -13.30
C PRO A 137 6.84 -4.52 -12.60
N HIS A 138 8.10 -4.11 -12.51
CA HIS A 138 9.10 -4.84 -11.73
C HIS A 138 8.66 -5.00 -10.29
N LYS A 139 8.87 -6.19 -9.72
CA LYS A 139 8.52 -6.48 -8.32
C LYS A 139 9.29 -5.61 -7.32
N ASN A 140 10.48 -5.14 -7.71
CA ASN A 140 11.33 -4.26 -6.91
C ASN A 140 10.95 -2.77 -7.02
N ASN A 141 9.87 -2.42 -7.73
CA ASN A 141 9.36 -1.06 -7.86
C ASN A 141 8.05 -0.89 -7.05
N PRO A 142 8.12 -0.87 -5.71
CA PRO A 142 6.93 -0.81 -4.85
C PRO A 142 6.14 0.48 -5.08
N ARG A 143 6.80 1.57 -5.48
CA ARG A 143 6.17 2.84 -5.84
C ARG A 143 5.19 2.69 -7.01
N ALA A 144 5.62 2.03 -8.10
CA ALA A 144 4.76 1.79 -9.25
C ALA A 144 3.60 0.85 -8.88
N ILE A 145 3.91 -0.28 -8.22
CA ILE A 145 2.90 -1.27 -7.80
C ILE A 145 1.81 -0.62 -6.94
N ARG A 146 2.19 0.18 -5.93
CA ARG A 146 1.22 0.91 -5.10
C ARG A 146 0.41 1.91 -5.92
N SER A 147 1.03 2.64 -6.84
CA SER A 147 0.33 3.57 -7.73
C SER A 147 -0.75 2.86 -8.57
N TYR A 148 -0.46 1.65 -9.05
CA TYR A 148 -1.39 0.84 -9.82
C TYR A 148 -2.50 0.25 -8.94
N GLN A 149 -2.17 -0.30 -7.76
CA GLN A 149 -3.17 -0.80 -6.82
C GLN A 149 -4.12 0.32 -6.34
N LYS A 150 -3.61 1.52 -6.05
CA LYS A 150 -4.43 2.71 -5.74
C LYS A 150 -5.33 3.14 -6.90
N SER A 151 -4.98 2.75 -8.12
CA SER A 151 -5.80 2.97 -9.33
C SER A 151 -6.80 1.83 -9.58
N GLY A 152 -6.72 0.74 -8.82
CA GLY A 152 -7.64 -0.39 -8.86
C GLY A 152 -7.09 -1.64 -9.56
N PHE A 153 -5.82 -1.65 -9.97
CA PHE A 153 -5.19 -2.86 -10.50
C PHE A 153 -5.04 -3.93 -9.41
N ARG A 154 -5.15 -5.18 -9.81
CA ARG A 154 -4.88 -6.36 -8.98
C ARG A 154 -3.73 -7.13 -9.60
N ILE A 155 -2.84 -7.68 -8.77
CA ILE A 155 -1.84 -8.64 -9.24
C ILE A 155 -2.59 -9.93 -9.58
N ILE A 156 -2.46 -10.41 -10.81
CA ILE A 156 -3.10 -11.64 -11.29
C ILE A 156 -2.11 -12.79 -11.52
N GLU A 157 -0.83 -12.46 -11.75
CA GLU A 157 0.21 -13.48 -11.94
C GLU A 157 1.60 -12.96 -11.55
N ASP A 158 2.46 -13.86 -11.10
CA ASP A 158 3.89 -13.63 -10.94
C ASP A 158 4.61 -13.96 -12.24
N LEU A 159 5.42 -13.03 -12.75
CA LEU A 159 6.22 -13.23 -13.96
C LEU A 159 7.71 -13.31 -13.56
N PRO A 160 8.22 -14.51 -13.21
CA PRO A 160 9.62 -14.68 -12.85
C PRO A 160 10.53 -14.56 -14.07
N GLU A 161 11.69 -13.93 -13.90
CA GLU A 161 12.68 -13.78 -14.99
C GLU A 161 12.07 -13.22 -16.31
N HIS A 162 11.17 -12.23 -16.17
CA HIS A 162 10.31 -11.76 -17.24
C HIS A 162 11.01 -10.75 -18.15
N GLU A 163 11.54 -9.66 -17.57
CA GLU A 163 12.18 -8.58 -18.32
C GLU A 163 13.70 -8.67 -18.19
N LEU A 164 14.42 -8.57 -19.31
CA LEU A 164 15.87 -8.35 -19.27
C LEU A 164 16.17 -6.88 -18.98
N HIS A 165 16.64 -6.59 -17.77
CA HIS A 165 16.95 -5.26 -17.29
C HIS A 165 18.37 -5.20 -16.72
N GLU A 166 19.22 -4.31 -17.25
CA GLU A 166 20.61 -4.13 -16.79
C GLU A 166 21.44 -5.43 -16.77
N GLY A 167 21.25 -6.26 -17.81
CA GLY A 167 21.96 -7.53 -17.96
C GLY A 167 21.49 -8.66 -17.02
N LYS A 168 20.42 -8.43 -16.25
CA LYS A 168 19.78 -9.43 -15.39
C LYS A 168 18.31 -9.58 -15.78
N LYS A 169 17.77 -10.79 -15.65
CA LYS A 169 16.33 -10.99 -15.76
C LYS A 169 15.67 -10.59 -14.44
N GLU A 170 14.80 -9.61 -14.49
CA GLU A 170 14.03 -9.12 -13.34
C GLU A 170 12.65 -9.75 -13.30
N ASP A 171 12.16 -9.96 -12.08
CA ASP A 171 10.81 -10.46 -11.84
C ASP A 171 9.81 -9.31 -11.96
N CYS A 172 8.68 -9.57 -12.61
CA CYS A 172 7.57 -8.63 -12.77
C CYS A 172 6.28 -9.21 -12.17
N TYR A 173 5.29 -8.36 -11.94
CA TYR A 173 3.92 -8.81 -11.67
C TYR A 173 3.07 -8.57 -12.89
N LEU A 174 2.26 -9.53 -13.33
CA LEU A 174 1.15 -9.19 -14.22
C LEU A 174 0.05 -8.56 -13.38
N MET A 175 -0.29 -7.31 -13.65
CA MET A 175 -1.40 -6.63 -13.00
C MET A 175 -2.52 -6.35 -13.99
N GLU A 176 -3.75 -6.53 -13.55
CA GLU A 176 -4.96 -6.32 -14.35
C GLU A 176 -5.95 -5.39 -13.64
N TYR A 177 -6.53 -4.49 -14.41
CA TYR A 177 -7.75 -3.78 -14.07
C TYR A 177 -8.87 -4.27 -14.99
N ARG A 178 -9.89 -4.94 -14.44
CA ARG A 178 -11.14 -5.29 -15.17
C ARG A 178 -12.26 -4.33 -14.83
N TYR A 179 -12.92 -3.78 -15.84
CA TYR A 179 -14.10 -2.94 -15.63
C TYR A 179 -15.26 -3.77 -15.06
N ASP A 180 -15.47 -4.98 -15.55
CA ASP A 180 -16.62 -5.81 -15.18
C ASP A 180 -16.53 -6.41 -13.78
N ASP A 181 -15.33 -6.72 -13.29
CA ASP A 181 -15.12 -7.18 -11.91
C ASP A 181 -15.48 -6.11 -10.89
N ASN A 182 -15.08 -4.86 -11.15
CA ASN A 182 -15.45 -3.74 -10.30
C ASN A 182 -16.96 -3.50 -10.35
N VAL A 183 -17.59 -3.61 -11.52
CA VAL A 183 -19.05 -3.53 -11.65
C VAL A 183 -19.74 -4.68 -10.90
N THR A 184 -19.21 -5.89 -10.98
CA THR A 184 -19.78 -7.09 -10.35
C THR A 184 -19.63 -7.05 -8.84
N ASN A 185 -18.45 -6.70 -8.32
CA ASN A 185 -18.22 -6.52 -6.88
C ASN A 185 -19.08 -5.39 -6.32
N VAL A 186 -19.22 -4.28 -7.04
CA VAL A 186 -20.08 -3.17 -6.64
C VAL A 186 -21.56 -3.59 -6.62
N LYS A 187 -22.03 -4.35 -7.62
CA LYS A 187 -23.41 -4.89 -7.64
C LYS A 187 -23.65 -5.89 -6.51
N ALA A 188 -22.73 -6.82 -6.30
CA ALA A 188 -22.80 -7.79 -5.23
C ALA A 188 -22.80 -7.10 -3.85
N MET A 189 -21.90 -6.12 -3.66
CA MET A 189 -21.84 -5.38 -2.42
C MET A 189 -23.08 -4.53 -2.17
N LYS A 190 -23.60 -3.86 -3.21
CA LYS A 190 -24.89 -3.17 -3.13
C LYS A 190 -25.99 -4.14 -2.65
N TYR A 191 -26.09 -5.31 -3.28
CA TYR A 191 -27.08 -6.31 -2.88
C TYR A 191 -26.89 -6.74 -1.42
N LEU A 192 -25.66 -7.04 -0.98
CA LEU A 192 -25.37 -7.46 0.39
C LEU A 192 -25.73 -6.36 1.42
N ILE A 193 -25.42 -5.09 1.12
CA ILE A 193 -25.78 -3.96 2.00
C ILE A 193 -27.30 -3.85 2.10
N GLU A 194 -28.03 -3.80 0.99
CA GLU A 194 -29.49 -3.67 0.99
C GLU A 194 -30.18 -4.92 1.57
N HIS A 195 -29.55 -6.10 1.46
CA HIS A 195 -30.06 -7.35 2.00
C HIS A 195 -29.89 -7.47 3.52
N TYR A 196 -28.70 -7.14 4.04
CA TYR A 196 -28.42 -7.25 5.48
C TYR A 196 -28.86 -6.04 6.29
N PHE A 197 -29.05 -4.89 5.64
CA PHE A 197 -29.48 -3.65 6.28
C PHE A 197 -30.73 -3.13 5.57
N GLU A 198 -31.89 -3.70 5.90
CA GLU A 198 -33.18 -3.45 5.21
C GLU A 198 -33.56 -1.96 5.12
N ASP A 199 -33.16 -1.15 6.11
CA ASP A 199 -33.41 0.30 6.15
C ASP A 199 -32.38 1.13 5.37
N PHE A 200 -31.35 0.51 4.79
CA PHE A 200 -30.29 1.19 4.07
C PHE A 200 -30.44 1.02 2.56
N LYS A 201 -30.69 2.12 1.86
CA LYS A 201 -30.79 2.15 0.39
C LYS A 201 -29.47 2.60 -0.24
N VAL A 202 -28.98 1.86 -1.22
CA VAL A 202 -27.73 2.19 -1.93
C VAL A 202 -28.04 2.92 -3.23
N GLU A 203 -27.87 4.24 -3.21
CA GLU A 203 -28.03 5.12 -4.38
C GLU A 203 -26.74 5.22 -5.22
N SER A 204 -25.59 5.24 -4.56
CA SER A 204 -24.28 5.18 -5.20
C SER A 204 -23.30 4.35 -4.37
N ILE A 205 -22.37 3.70 -5.03
CA ILE A 205 -21.35 2.87 -4.39
C ILE A 205 -20.10 2.85 -5.28
N LYS A 206 -18.94 3.06 -4.68
CA LYS A 206 -17.63 2.94 -5.35
C LYS A 206 -16.62 2.29 -4.43
N VAL A 207 -15.73 1.49 -5.00
CA VAL A 207 -14.55 1.01 -4.28
C VAL A 207 -13.61 2.19 -4.02
N ILE A 208 -13.09 2.31 -2.81
CA ILE A 208 -12.14 3.36 -2.42
C ILE A 208 -10.80 2.83 -1.93
N GLY A 209 -10.73 1.54 -1.59
CA GLY A 209 -9.50 0.87 -1.18
C GLY A 209 -9.70 -0.62 -1.05
N SER A 210 -8.61 -1.37 -1.13
CA SER A 210 -8.59 -2.82 -0.91
C SER A 210 -7.27 -3.22 -0.25
N GLY A 211 -7.35 -4.01 0.81
CA GLY A 211 -6.22 -4.75 1.37
C GLY A 211 -6.15 -6.17 0.80
N TYR A 212 -5.34 -7.03 1.41
CA TYR A 212 -5.24 -8.44 1.01
C TYR A 212 -6.55 -9.20 1.17
N ASP A 213 -7.25 -8.98 2.28
CA ASP A 213 -8.46 -9.71 2.64
C ASP A 213 -9.71 -8.83 2.68
N SER A 214 -9.57 -7.51 2.49
CA SER A 214 -10.63 -6.54 2.71
C SER A 214 -10.83 -5.57 1.55
N VAL A 215 -12.07 -5.12 1.35
CA VAL A 215 -12.42 -4.08 0.39
C VAL A 215 -13.28 -3.03 1.08
N ALA A 216 -12.93 -1.76 0.88
CA ALA A 216 -13.64 -0.60 1.40
C ALA A 216 -14.41 0.11 0.27
N TYR A 217 -15.66 0.46 0.55
CA TYR A 217 -16.58 1.11 -0.37
C TYR A 217 -17.07 2.44 0.20
N LEU A 218 -17.07 3.49 -0.61
CA LEU A 218 -17.82 4.71 -0.32
C LEU A 218 -19.23 4.57 -0.89
N VAL A 219 -20.22 4.67 -0.01
CA VAL A 219 -21.63 4.46 -0.31
C VAL A 219 -22.41 5.75 -0.04
N ASN A 220 -23.21 6.17 -1.01
CA ASN A 220 -24.00 7.41 -1.00
C ASN A 220 -23.19 8.69 -0.76
N GLY A 221 -21.86 8.65 -0.95
CA GLY A 221 -20.95 9.77 -0.67
C GLY A 221 -20.81 10.12 0.83
N GLU A 222 -21.37 9.29 1.72
CA GLU A 222 -21.48 9.56 3.15
C GLU A 222 -20.98 8.41 4.04
N TYR A 223 -21.14 7.15 3.61
CA TYR A 223 -20.83 5.99 4.43
C TYR A 223 -19.66 5.19 3.86
N ILE A 224 -18.80 4.71 4.75
CA ILE A 224 -17.79 3.71 4.45
C ILE A 224 -18.35 2.35 4.83
N PHE A 225 -18.36 1.42 3.89
CA PHE A 225 -18.59 0.01 4.15
C PHE A 225 -17.29 -0.76 3.93
N LYS A 226 -16.75 -1.35 4.99
CA LYS A 226 -15.63 -2.29 4.92
C LYS A 226 -16.17 -3.71 4.89
N THR A 227 -15.62 -4.53 4.01
CA THR A 227 -15.98 -5.95 3.90
C THR A 227 -14.74 -6.80 3.93
N LYS A 228 -14.86 -7.95 4.60
CA LYS A 228 -13.83 -8.98 4.65
C LYS A 228 -14.48 -10.31 4.29
N PHE A 229 -13.95 -10.96 3.26
CA PHE A 229 -14.30 -12.32 2.91
C PHE A 229 -13.23 -13.20 3.55
N SER A 230 -13.60 -14.15 4.40
CA SER A 230 -12.56 -14.92 5.12
C SER A 230 -12.83 -16.41 5.10
N ALA A 231 -11.78 -17.17 4.78
CA ALA A 231 -11.66 -18.60 5.10
C ALA A 231 -11.14 -18.83 6.54
N ASN A 232 -10.76 -17.77 7.27
CA ASN A 232 -10.06 -17.86 8.55
C ASN A 232 -10.92 -17.28 9.69
N LYS A 233 -11.57 -18.17 10.45
CA LYS A 233 -12.57 -17.88 11.49
C LYS A 233 -12.08 -16.98 12.65
N LYS A 234 -10.77 -16.78 12.80
CA LYS A 234 -10.18 -16.04 13.94
C LYS A 234 -10.01 -14.52 13.70
N LYS A 235 -10.32 -13.99 12.51
CA LYS A 235 -10.10 -12.58 12.15
C LYS A 235 -11.35 -11.87 11.60
N GLY A 236 -12.51 -12.08 12.23
CA GLY A 236 -13.74 -11.33 11.92
C GLY A 236 -13.69 -9.88 12.43
N TYR A 237 -14.52 -9.01 11.85
CA TYR A 237 -14.62 -7.59 12.26
C TYR A 237 -15.30 -7.37 13.63
N GLU A 238 -15.62 -8.44 14.35
CA GLU A 238 -16.22 -8.37 15.69
C GLU A 238 -15.29 -7.67 16.70
N LYS A 239 -14.00 -8.05 16.70
CA LYS A 239 -12.96 -7.41 17.52
C LYS A 239 -12.86 -5.91 17.21
N GLU A 240 -12.74 -5.58 15.93
CA GLU A 240 -12.62 -4.20 15.46
C GLU A 240 -13.84 -3.36 15.88
N LYS A 241 -15.06 -3.90 15.71
CA LYS A 241 -16.28 -3.24 16.19
C LYS A 241 -16.28 -3.01 17.70
N ALA A 242 -15.91 -4.03 18.49
CA ALA A 242 -15.89 -3.90 19.94
C ALA A 242 -14.90 -2.82 20.43
N ILE A 243 -13.75 -2.71 19.76
CA ILE A 243 -12.77 -1.65 20.03
C ILE A 243 -13.33 -0.29 19.64
N TYR A 244 -14.00 -0.16 18.49
CA TYR A 244 -14.68 1.08 18.12
C TYR A 244 -15.73 1.49 19.14
N ASP A 245 -16.59 0.57 19.58
CA ASP A 245 -17.64 0.85 20.56
C ASP A 245 -17.03 1.32 21.89
N PHE A 246 -15.98 0.64 22.36
CA PHE A 246 -15.25 1.01 23.58
C PHE A 246 -14.63 2.40 23.46
N LEU A 247 -13.89 2.68 22.38
CA LEU A 247 -13.21 3.95 22.19
C LEU A 247 -14.22 5.11 22.04
N ASN A 248 -15.30 4.95 21.27
CA ASN A 248 -16.32 5.99 21.12
C ASN A 248 -17.04 6.31 22.44
N GLN A 249 -17.04 5.40 23.42
CA GLN A 249 -17.61 5.62 24.75
C GLN A 249 -16.62 6.23 25.75
N ARG A 250 -15.33 5.89 25.64
CA ARG A 250 -14.32 6.18 26.67
C ARG A 250 -13.32 7.26 26.28
N LEU A 251 -13.04 7.43 24.99
CA LEU A 251 -12.04 8.37 24.51
C LEU A 251 -12.63 9.79 24.50
N ASN A 252 -12.04 10.69 25.29
CA ASN A 252 -12.45 12.08 25.35
C ASN A 252 -11.58 12.94 24.42
N THR A 253 -11.90 12.93 23.13
CA THR A 253 -11.15 13.65 22.10
C THR A 253 -12.08 14.23 21.03
N ASN A 254 -11.60 15.26 20.32
CA ASN A 254 -12.26 15.79 19.12
C ASN A 254 -11.82 15.06 17.85
N ILE A 255 -10.78 14.22 17.94
CA ILE A 255 -10.28 13.42 16.82
C ILE A 255 -11.26 12.28 16.57
N LYS A 256 -11.81 12.22 15.36
CA LYS A 256 -12.84 11.26 15.01
C LYS A 256 -12.22 9.89 14.79
N ILE A 257 -12.91 8.86 15.26
CA ILE A 257 -12.66 7.47 14.91
C ILE A 257 -13.94 6.88 14.32
N PRO A 258 -13.87 5.79 13.53
CA PRO A 258 -15.06 5.13 13.00
C PRO A 258 -16.07 4.84 14.11
N ASN A 259 -17.32 5.22 13.88
CA ASN A 259 -18.44 4.93 14.75
C ASN A 259 -19.42 4.03 13.99
N VAL A 260 -19.35 2.74 14.29
CA VAL A 260 -20.05 1.67 13.56
C VAL A 260 -21.56 1.82 13.75
N LYS A 261 -22.27 2.03 12.64
CA LYS A 261 -23.74 2.08 12.61
C LYS A 261 -24.36 0.80 12.07
N TYR A 262 -23.68 0.16 11.12
CA TYR A 262 -24.13 -1.06 10.48
C TYR A 262 -23.07 -2.13 10.69
N SER A 263 -23.47 -3.31 11.10
CA SER A 263 -22.55 -4.44 11.23
C SER A 263 -23.25 -5.74 10.94
N TYR A 264 -22.60 -6.60 10.16
CA TYR A 264 -23.05 -7.96 9.88
C TYR A 264 -21.85 -8.90 10.01
N PHE A 265 -22.03 -10.01 10.72
CA PHE A 265 -20.99 -11.01 10.95
C PHE A 265 -21.52 -12.39 10.63
N SER A 266 -20.76 -13.14 9.85
CA SER A 266 -21.00 -14.55 9.54
C SER A 266 -19.67 -15.25 9.30
N ASP A 267 -19.70 -16.58 9.20
CA ASP A 267 -18.50 -17.39 8.91
C ASP A 267 -17.86 -17.02 7.56
N ASP A 268 -18.64 -16.57 6.58
CA ASP A 268 -18.16 -16.32 5.21
C ASP A 268 -17.83 -14.84 4.96
N ILE A 269 -18.58 -13.92 5.58
CA ILE A 269 -18.45 -12.48 5.36
C ILE A 269 -18.67 -11.67 6.65
N SER A 270 -17.83 -10.66 6.82
CA SER A 270 -18.00 -9.60 7.81
C SER A 270 -18.13 -8.24 7.11
N ILE A 271 -19.07 -7.42 7.57
CA ILE A 271 -19.33 -6.07 7.06
C ILE A 271 -19.41 -5.09 8.23
N LEU A 272 -18.67 -3.98 8.13
CA LEU A 272 -18.82 -2.80 9.00
C LEU A 272 -19.21 -1.59 8.16
N GLY A 273 -20.20 -0.83 8.59
CA GLY A 273 -20.66 0.40 7.98
C GLY A 273 -20.67 1.55 8.97
N TYR A 274 -19.97 2.64 8.65
CA TYR A 274 -19.88 3.85 9.47
C TYR A 274 -19.85 5.10 8.59
N LYS A 275 -20.14 6.28 9.15
CA LYS A 275 -20.02 7.52 8.39
C LYS A 275 -18.56 7.81 8.07
N GLU A 276 -18.29 8.21 6.84
CA GLU A 276 -16.95 8.64 6.41
C GLU A 276 -16.45 9.79 7.27
N ILE A 277 -15.23 9.63 7.78
CA ILE A 277 -14.49 10.73 8.38
C ILE A 277 -13.86 11.50 7.23
N LYS A 278 -14.36 12.71 6.99
CA LYS A 278 -13.82 13.60 5.96
C LYS A 278 -12.49 14.18 6.41
N GLY A 279 -11.52 14.19 5.51
CA GLY A 279 -10.19 14.76 5.71
C GLY A 279 -9.25 14.36 4.58
N THR A 280 -8.02 14.85 4.63
CA THR A 280 -6.94 14.45 3.72
C THR A 280 -5.97 13.56 4.46
N PHE A 281 -5.62 12.39 3.91
CA PHE A 281 -4.64 11.51 4.54
C PHE A 281 -3.28 12.19 4.68
N LEU A 282 -2.64 12.02 5.83
CA LEU A 282 -1.27 12.46 6.05
C LEU A 282 -0.32 11.68 5.14
N THR A 283 0.64 12.40 4.57
CA THR A 283 1.73 11.86 3.76
C THR A 283 3.00 12.65 4.07
N PRO A 284 4.20 12.10 3.81
CA PRO A 284 5.44 12.84 3.92
C PRO A 284 5.41 14.15 3.14
N GLU A 285 4.87 14.15 1.92
CA GLU A 285 4.77 15.35 1.08
C GLU A 285 3.90 16.43 1.71
N ILE A 286 2.74 16.06 2.26
CA ILE A 286 1.87 17.02 2.96
C ILE A 286 2.58 17.55 4.19
N TYR A 287 3.18 16.68 5.02
CA TYR A 287 3.87 17.09 6.23
C TYR A 287 5.00 18.07 5.98
N PHE A 288 5.88 17.79 5.00
CA PHE A 288 7.01 18.65 4.69
C PHE A 288 6.62 19.96 4.01
N ALA A 289 5.42 20.06 3.44
CA ALA A 289 4.86 21.31 2.93
C ALA A 289 4.28 22.23 4.02
N LEU A 290 4.03 21.71 5.23
CA LEU A 290 3.49 22.48 6.35
C LEU A 290 4.51 23.51 6.89
N SER A 291 4.00 24.59 7.48
CA SER A 291 4.83 25.48 8.29
C SER A 291 5.34 24.73 9.53
N LYS A 292 6.47 25.18 10.08
CA LYS A 292 7.02 24.58 11.32
C LYS A 292 6.03 24.58 12.47
N GLU A 293 5.25 25.66 12.61
CA GLU A 293 4.17 25.74 13.61
C GLU A 293 3.12 24.64 13.41
N LYS A 294 2.67 24.39 12.18
CA LYS A 294 1.69 23.35 11.87
C LYS A 294 2.25 21.94 12.05
N GLN A 295 3.54 21.72 11.75
CA GLN A 295 4.23 20.47 12.07
C GLN A 295 4.25 20.20 13.58
N GLU A 296 4.55 21.21 14.40
CA GLU A 296 4.52 21.06 15.87
C GLU A 296 3.11 20.77 16.40
N LEU A 297 2.09 21.49 15.91
CA LEU A 297 0.70 21.25 16.31
C LEU A 297 0.23 19.85 15.94
N LEU A 298 0.57 19.34 14.75
CA LEU A 298 0.22 17.99 14.34
C LEU A 298 0.91 16.94 15.22
N LYS A 299 2.20 17.10 15.51
CA LYS A 299 2.92 16.21 16.44
C LYS A 299 2.30 16.22 17.84
N GLN A 300 1.85 17.38 18.32
CA GLN A 300 1.14 17.51 19.59
C GLN A 300 -0.21 16.78 19.57
N ASP A 301 -0.99 16.94 18.50
CA ASP A 301 -2.29 16.25 18.36
C ASP A 301 -2.12 14.73 18.39
N ILE A 302 -1.12 14.21 17.66
CA ILE A 302 -0.80 12.77 17.64
C ILE A 302 -0.37 12.28 19.02
N ALA A 303 0.58 12.97 19.67
CA ALA A 303 1.05 12.60 21.00
C ALA A 303 -0.07 12.60 22.04
N MET A 304 -0.96 13.60 21.99
CA MET A 304 -2.12 13.69 22.88
C MET A 304 -3.13 12.58 22.61
N PHE A 305 -3.42 12.26 21.36
CA PHE A 305 -4.32 11.16 21.00
C PHE A 305 -3.83 9.82 21.54
N LEU A 306 -2.57 9.48 21.26
CA LEU A 306 -1.94 8.24 21.75
C LEU A 306 -1.95 8.20 23.27
N ARG A 307 -1.59 9.30 23.95
CA ARG A 307 -1.60 9.38 25.41
C ARG A 307 -2.99 9.08 25.98
N GLN A 308 -4.02 9.72 25.43
CA GLN A 308 -5.40 9.52 25.88
C GLN A 308 -5.85 8.07 25.69
N MET A 309 -5.50 7.44 24.57
CA MET A 309 -5.84 6.05 24.29
C MET A 309 -5.08 5.07 25.19
N HIS A 310 -3.77 5.26 25.35
CA HIS A 310 -2.89 4.40 26.14
C HIS A 310 -3.15 4.46 27.65
N ASP A 311 -3.85 5.49 28.13
CA ASP A 311 -4.20 5.67 29.54
C ASP A 311 -5.64 5.22 29.87
N LEU A 312 -6.39 4.71 28.89
CA LEU A 312 -7.74 4.17 29.14
C LEU A 312 -7.69 2.91 30.01
N ASP A 313 -8.66 2.78 30.92
CA ASP A 313 -8.92 1.52 31.63
C ASP A 313 -9.54 0.51 30.65
N TYR A 314 -8.74 -0.47 30.26
CA TYR A 314 -9.10 -1.49 29.28
C TYR A 314 -9.75 -2.75 29.89
N SER A 315 -10.17 -2.71 31.16
CA SER A 315 -10.76 -3.88 31.84
C SER A 315 -11.91 -4.52 31.05
N GLU A 316 -12.74 -3.70 30.40
CA GLU A 316 -13.90 -4.11 29.58
C GLU A 316 -13.54 -4.86 28.28
N ILE A 317 -12.31 -4.65 27.79
CA ILE A 317 -11.82 -5.20 26.52
C ILE A 317 -10.56 -6.06 26.71
N SER A 318 -10.30 -6.48 27.95
CA SER A 318 -9.11 -7.27 28.35
C SER A 318 -8.95 -8.59 27.58
N LEU A 319 -10.04 -9.13 27.01
CA LEU A 319 -10.00 -10.35 26.20
C LEU A 319 -9.26 -10.14 24.85
N TYR A 320 -9.12 -8.91 24.37
CA TYR A 320 -8.39 -8.57 23.14
C TYR A 320 -6.89 -8.31 23.41
N THR A 321 -6.30 -9.06 24.35
CA THR A 321 -4.86 -9.01 24.63
C THR A 321 -4.08 -9.68 23.51
N ILE A 322 -2.98 -9.06 23.10
CA ILE A 322 -2.06 -9.55 22.07
C ILE A 322 -0.69 -9.72 22.72
N ASP A 323 -0.11 -10.91 22.57
CA ASP A 323 1.25 -11.21 23.00
C ASP A 323 2.11 -11.47 21.76
N ASN A 324 2.80 -10.42 21.29
CA ASN A 324 3.65 -10.51 20.10
C ASN A 324 4.78 -11.53 20.27
N LYS A 325 5.37 -11.63 21.46
CA LYS A 325 6.45 -12.60 21.72
C LYS A 325 5.92 -14.03 21.60
N GLN A 326 4.76 -14.30 22.19
CA GLN A 326 4.12 -15.61 22.08
C GLN A 326 3.68 -15.93 20.64
N ASN A 327 3.10 -14.97 19.93
CA ASN A 327 2.73 -15.13 18.51
C ASN A 327 3.94 -15.53 17.66
N VAL A 328 5.07 -14.82 17.83
CA VAL A 328 6.32 -15.12 17.11
C VAL A 328 6.84 -16.51 17.45
N LEU A 329 6.75 -16.95 18.72
CA LEU A 329 7.17 -18.31 19.11
C LEU A 329 6.31 -19.40 18.45
N GLU A 330 4.99 -19.18 18.34
CA GLU A 330 4.07 -20.09 17.64
C GLU A 330 4.35 -20.12 16.13
N GLU A 331 4.65 -18.96 15.54
CA GLU A 331 4.98 -18.83 14.13
C GLU A 331 6.33 -19.47 13.78
N TYR A 332 7.32 -19.35 14.67
CA TYR A 332 8.58 -20.05 14.57
C TYR A 332 8.39 -21.58 14.65
N GLN A 333 7.51 -22.07 15.54
CA GLN A 333 7.19 -23.49 15.59
C GLN A 333 6.50 -23.96 14.30
N LEU A 334 5.56 -23.17 13.75
CA LEU A 334 4.94 -23.47 12.46
C LEU A 334 5.97 -23.52 11.34
N LEU A 335 6.93 -22.60 11.32
CA LEU A 335 8.03 -22.61 10.35
C LEU A 335 8.85 -23.90 10.48
N LYS A 336 9.22 -24.30 11.70
CA LYS A 336 9.95 -25.55 12.01
C LYS A 336 9.21 -26.79 11.51
N ASP A 337 7.90 -26.84 11.74
CA ASP A 337 7.07 -27.99 11.39
C ASP A 337 6.77 -28.11 9.89
N THR A 338 7.09 -27.08 9.09
CA THR A 338 6.71 -27.02 7.67
C THR A 338 7.92 -26.98 6.74
N ILE A 339 8.51 -25.80 6.54
CA ILE A 339 9.51 -25.58 5.48
C ILE A 339 10.92 -25.34 6.03
N TYR A 340 11.11 -25.25 7.35
CA TYR A 340 12.40 -24.89 7.95
C TYR A 340 13.56 -25.77 7.46
N ASP A 341 13.36 -27.07 7.35
CA ASP A 341 14.40 -27.99 6.90
C ASP A 341 14.86 -27.71 5.46
N SER A 342 13.96 -27.17 4.63
CA SER A 342 14.22 -26.78 3.24
C SER A 342 14.86 -25.39 3.08
N LEU A 343 14.96 -24.63 4.17
CA LEU A 343 15.66 -23.34 4.17
C LEU A 343 17.17 -23.54 4.00
N THR A 344 17.81 -22.59 3.33
CA THR A 344 19.26 -22.54 3.20
C THR A 344 19.92 -22.19 4.52
N ASP A 345 21.23 -22.39 4.63
CA ASP A 345 21.97 -22.06 5.86
C ASP A 345 21.91 -20.56 6.19
N ILE A 346 21.88 -19.69 5.16
CA ILE A 346 21.74 -18.23 5.34
C ILE A 346 20.37 -17.89 5.92
N GLU A 347 19.31 -18.49 5.39
CA GLU A 347 17.94 -18.28 5.87
C GLU A 347 17.75 -18.81 7.29
N LYS A 348 18.28 -20.01 7.58
CA LYS A 348 18.28 -20.59 8.92
C LYS A 348 19.02 -19.70 9.91
N GLN A 349 20.22 -19.22 9.55
CA GLN A 349 20.98 -18.34 10.41
C GLN A 349 20.22 -17.03 10.71
N TYR A 350 19.60 -16.41 9.70
CA TYR A 350 18.80 -15.20 9.91
C TYR A 350 17.66 -15.42 10.91
N VAL A 351 16.93 -16.53 10.77
CA VAL A 351 15.84 -16.89 11.68
C VAL A 351 16.38 -17.13 13.10
N GLU A 352 17.44 -17.91 13.25
CA GLU A 352 18.00 -18.22 14.57
C GLU A 352 18.62 -16.98 15.26
N ASP A 353 19.26 -16.09 14.51
CA ASP A 353 19.76 -14.80 15.02
C ASP A 353 18.63 -13.92 15.55
N PHE A 354 17.52 -13.85 14.80
CA PHE A 354 16.31 -13.16 15.24
C PHE A 354 15.73 -13.81 16.51
N MET A 355 15.63 -15.14 16.58
CA MET A 355 15.14 -15.84 17.78
C MET A 355 16.03 -15.58 19.00
N GLN A 356 17.35 -15.59 18.83
CA GLN A 356 18.28 -15.25 19.90
C GLN A 356 18.05 -13.81 20.41
N ARG A 357 17.82 -12.87 19.50
CA ARG A 357 17.49 -11.48 19.83
C ARG A 357 16.16 -11.37 20.57
N LEU A 358 15.12 -12.06 20.09
CA LEU A 358 13.79 -12.11 20.72
C LEU A 358 13.86 -12.67 22.16
N HIS A 359 14.71 -13.66 22.39
CA HIS A 359 14.91 -14.24 23.72
C HIS A 359 15.67 -13.31 24.68
N SER A 360 16.57 -12.47 24.18
CA SER A 360 17.44 -11.62 25.02
C SER A 360 16.88 -10.22 25.29
N THR A 361 16.01 -9.70 24.42
CA THR A 361 15.44 -8.36 24.56
C THR A 361 14.46 -8.24 25.74
N THR A 362 14.34 -7.03 26.29
CA THR A 362 13.44 -6.67 27.41
C THR A 362 12.34 -5.69 26.99
N ILE A 363 12.15 -5.52 25.67
CA ILE A 363 11.16 -4.57 25.12
C ILE A 363 9.71 -5.00 25.41
N PHE A 364 9.47 -6.30 25.67
CA PHE A 364 8.13 -6.86 25.94
C PHE A 364 7.71 -6.80 27.42
N ASP A 365 8.63 -6.41 28.32
CA ASP A 365 8.40 -6.36 29.77
C ASP A 365 7.78 -5.02 30.23
N GLY A 366 7.52 -4.11 29.29
CA GLY A 366 7.06 -2.76 29.54
C GLY A 366 5.56 -2.63 29.84
N LYS A 367 5.06 -1.39 29.77
CA LYS A 367 3.65 -1.07 29.93
C LYS A 367 2.84 -1.75 28.81
N LYS A 368 1.74 -2.40 29.20
CA LYS A 368 0.69 -2.86 28.29
C LYS A 368 -0.51 -1.91 28.35
N CYS A 369 -1.03 -1.54 27.19
CA CYS A 369 -2.19 -0.67 27.04
C CYS A 369 -2.93 -0.97 25.74
N LEU A 370 -4.11 -0.35 25.57
CA LEU A 370 -4.79 -0.37 24.28
C LEU A 370 -3.99 0.45 23.27
N CYS A 371 -3.55 -0.18 22.20
CA CYS A 371 -2.87 0.48 21.07
C CYS A 371 -3.68 0.34 19.78
N HIS A 372 -3.48 1.26 18.85
CA HIS A 372 -3.98 1.17 17.48
C HIS A 372 -3.38 -0.04 16.75
N ASN A 373 -2.09 -0.29 16.97
CA ASN A 373 -1.27 -1.41 16.48
C ASN A 373 -1.08 -1.46 14.94
N ASP A 374 -1.47 -0.39 14.26
CA ASP A 374 -1.24 -0.17 12.82
C ASP A 374 -1.14 1.35 12.54
N PHE A 375 -0.40 2.06 13.39
CA PHE A 375 -0.46 3.53 13.49
C PHE A 375 0.48 4.24 12.51
N SER A 376 0.20 4.10 11.22
CA SER A 376 0.93 4.70 10.10
C SER A 376 0.30 6.01 9.61
N CYS A 377 1.04 6.81 8.83
CA CYS A 377 0.54 8.11 8.35
C CYS A 377 -0.70 7.97 7.45
N ASN A 378 -0.84 6.86 6.72
CA ASN A 378 -1.98 6.60 5.84
C ASN A 378 -3.28 6.26 6.58
N HIS A 379 -3.26 6.21 7.93
CA HIS A 379 -4.43 6.10 8.78
C HIS A 379 -4.81 7.40 9.49
N LEU A 380 -4.02 8.46 9.30
CA LEU A 380 -4.24 9.78 9.91
C LEU A 380 -4.87 10.75 8.91
N LEU A 381 -5.97 11.39 9.32
CA LEU A 381 -6.70 12.35 8.50
C LEU A 381 -6.52 13.77 9.04
N LEU A 382 -6.19 14.69 8.14
CA LEU A 382 -6.06 16.12 8.40
C LEU A 382 -7.31 16.88 7.96
N ASP A 383 -7.71 17.89 8.73
CA ASP A 383 -8.74 18.86 8.31
C ASP A 383 -8.16 19.97 7.41
N ASP A 384 -9.02 20.90 6.99
CA ASP A 384 -8.65 22.04 6.14
C ASP A 384 -7.64 22.99 6.80
N GLU A 385 -7.46 22.91 8.12
CA GLU A 385 -6.45 23.66 8.87
C GLU A 385 -5.15 22.88 9.08
N ASN A 386 -5.02 21.69 8.48
CA ASN A 386 -3.91 20.74 8.65
C ASN A 386 -3.73 20.26 10.10
N ARG A 387 -4.82 20.14 10.85
CA ARG A 387 -4.85 19.52 12.19
C ARG A 387 -5.33 18.09 12.10
N LEU A 388 -4.88 17.24 13.01
CA LEU A 388 -5.36 15.86 13.08
C LEU A 388 -6.85 15.87 13.43
N CYS A 389 -7.68 15.37 12.53
CA CYS A 389 -9.13 15.37 12.68
C CYS A 389 -9.74 13.97 12.70
N GLY A 390 -8.98 12.94 12.30
CA GLY A 390 -9.40 11.57 12.44
C GLY A 390 -8.31 10.52 12.35
N VAL A 391 -8.59 9.34 12.89
CA VAL A 391 -7.77 8.13 12.83
C VAL A 391 -8.69 6.97 12.41
N ILE A 392 -8.25 6.14 11.47
CA ILE A 392 -9.03 5.01 10.95
C ILE A 392 -8.26 3.69 11.02
N ASP A 393 -8.95 2.58 10.78
CA ASP A 393 -8.37 1.23 10.66
C ASP A 393 -7.82 0.61 11.96
N PHE A 394 -8.71 0.43 12.94
CA PHE A 394 -8.39 -0.19 14.24
C PHE A 394 -8.52 -1.73 14.19
N GLY A 395 -8.34 -2.32 13.01
CA GLY A 395 -8.52 -3.76 12.78
C GLY A 395 -7.55 -4.61 13.61
N ASP A 396 -6.32 -4.12 13.76
CA ASP A 396 -5.24 -4.81 14.48
C ASP A 396 -5.07 -4.35 15.93
N SER A 397 -5.85 -3.35 16.36
CA SER A 397 -5.81 -2.78 17.71
C SER A 397 -6.02 -3.82 18.81
N GLY A 398 -5.46 -3.61 20.00
CA GLY A 398 -5.60 -4.55 21.11
C GLY A 398 -4.77 -4.13 22.31
N ILE A 399 -4.82 -4.95 23.38
CA ILE A 399 -4.01 -4.70 24.58
C ILE A 399 -2.63 -5.31 24.35
N ILE A 400 -1.64 -4.45 24.15
CA ILE A 400 -0.31 -4.80 23.66
C ILE A 400 0.75 -3.84 24.23
N ASP A 401 2.02 -4.02 23.87
CA ASP A 401 3.11 -3.11 24.25
C ASP A 401 2.85 -1.66 23.82
N GLU A 402 3.03 -0.71 24.74
CA GLU A 402 2.90 0.74 24.46
C GLU A 402 3.76 1.20 23.27
N TYR A 403 4.85 0.49 22.97
CA TYR A 403 5.76 0.79 21.87
C TYR A 403 5.17 0.56 20.48
N CYS A 404 4.10 -0.24 20.35
CA CYS A 404 3.57 -0.65 19.04
C CYS A 404 3.09 0.54 18.19
N ASP A 405 2.45 1.54 18.81
CA ASP A 405 1.94 2.71 18.10
C ASP A 405 3.02 3.70 17.63
N PHE A 406 4.29 3.42 17.95
CA PHE A 406 5.42 4.24 17.51
C PHE A 406 6.26 3.58 16.42
N ILE A 407 5.95 2.35 16.00
CA ILE A 407 6.72 1.59 15.00
C ILE A 407 6.83 2.38 13.69
N TYR A 408 5.69 2.71 13.08
CA TYR A 408 5.66 3.43 11.79
C TYR A 408 6.09 4.90 11.94
N LEU A 409 5.80 5.53 13.10
CA LEU A 409 6.27 6.89 13.36
C LEU A 409 7.81 6.99 13.42
N LEU A 410 8.48 5.90 13.81
CA LEU A 410 9.94 5.76 13.87
C LEU A 410 10.55 5.15 12.61
N GLU A 411 9.74 4.75 11.64
CA GLU A 411 10.21 4.12 10.41
C GLU A 411 10.92 5.14 9.50
N ASP A 412 11.99 4.69 8.83
CA ASP A 412 12.70 5.46 7.81
C ASP A 412 12.42 4.86 6.42
N SER A 413 11.28 5.25 5.86
CA SER A 413 10.79 4.73 4.58
C SER A 413 10.20 5.85 3.71
N GLU A 414 9.82 5.53 2.47
CA GLU A 414 9.18 6.52 1.58
C GLU A 414 7.71 6.77 1.96
N GLU A 415 7.13 5.85 2.72
CA GLU A 415 5.74 5.82 3.13
C GLU A 415 5.52 6.66 4.39
N GLU A 416 6.47 6.63 5.32
CA GLU A 416 6.42 7.33 6.60
C GLU A 416 7.24 8.62 6.61
N ILE A 417 7.00 9.48 7.60
CA ILE A 417 7.61 10.82 7.65
C ILE A 417 9.11 10.77 8.03
N GLY A 418 9.52 9.74 8.76
CA GLY A 418 10.91 9.51 9.15
C GLY A 418 11.17 9.58 10.66
N VAL A 419 12.27 8.96 11.09
CA VAL A 419 12.65 8.76 12.51
C VAL A 419 12.53 10.02 13.38
N SER A 420 12.98 11.17 12.89
CA SER A 420 12.96 12.43 13.66
C SER A 420 11.55 12.89 14.03
N PHE A 421 10.55 12.58 13.22
CA PHE A 421 9.15 12.87 13.49
C PHE A 421 8.64 12.02 14.66
N GLY A 422 8.89 10.71 14.63
CA GLY A 422 8.55 9.80 15.74
C GLY A 422 9.26 10.15 17.03
N GLU A 423 10.54 10.53 16.99
CA GLU A 423 11.27 10.98 18.17
C GLU A 423 10.65 12.22 18.83
N ASP A 424 10.26 13.21 18.04
CA ASP A 424 9.61 14.41 18.56
C ASP A 424 8.25 14.08 19.19
N ILE A 425 7.48 13.19 18.56
CA ILE A 425 6.21 12.70 19.12
C ILE A 425 6.45 11.95 20.43
N LEU A 426 7.46 11.09 20.53
CA LEU A 426 7.81 10.40 21.78
C LEU A 426 8.21 11.38 22.90
N ARG A 427 8.93 12.45 22.56
CA ARG A 427 9.28 13.52 23.52
C ARG A 427 8.04 14.27 24.02
N LEU A 428 7.10 14.58 23.12
CA LEU A 428 5.83 15.22 23.46
C LEU A 428 4.90 14.29 24.25
N TYR A 429 4.89 13.01 23.89
CA TYR A 429 4.17 11.95 24.59
C TYR A 429 4.67 11.88 26.04
N GLY A 430 5.99 11.79 26.25
CA GLY A 430 6.65 11.77 27.56
C GLY A 430 6.62 10.40 28.24
N ASN A 431 7.36 10.24 29.35
CA ASN A 431 7.37 9.02 30.20
C ASN A 431 7.52 7.68 29.46
N ILE A 432 8.24 7.67 28.33
CA ILE A 432 8.51 6.48 27.53
C ILE A 432 10.00 6.40 27.21
N ASP A 433 10.56 5.19 27.21
CA ASP A 433 11.96 4.97 26.85
C ASP A 433 12.10 4.96 25.32
N ILE A 434 12.64 6.06 24.77
CA ILE A 434 12.85 6.24 23.32
C ILE A 434 13.80 5.18 22.76
N SER A 435 14.81 4.75 23.52
CA SER A 435 15.75 3.73 23.06
C SER A 435 15.05 2.39 22.90
N LYS A 436 14.18 2.03 23.85
CA LYS A 436 13.37 0.81 23.75
C LYS A 436 12.32 0.88 22.65
N ALA A 437 11.70 2.04 22.42
CA ALA A 437 10.76 2.23 21.31
C ALA A 437 11.44 1.97 19.95
N LYS A 438 12.65 2.50 19.76
CA LYS A 438 13.48 2.22 18.57
C LYS A 438 13.92 0.77 18.47
N GLU A 439 14.32 0.15 19.59
CA GLU A 439 14.64 -1.28 19.61
C GLU A 439 13.42 -2.12 19.23
N TYR A 440 12.22 -1.74 19.68
CA TYR A 440 10.96 -2.42 19.30
C TYR A 440 10.71 -2.33 17.80
N GLN A 441 10.81 -1.12 17.23
CA GLN A 441 10.67 -0.91 15.79
C GLN A 441 11.70 -1.75 15.01
N ASP A 442 12.96 -1.76 15.41
CA ASP A 442 14.02 -2.52 14.73
C ASP A 442 13.84 -4.05 14.85
N VAL A 443 13.31 -4.54 15.98
CA VAL A 443 12.93 -5.96 16.14
C VAL A 443 11.77 -6.34 15.21
N VAL A 444 10.74 -5.50 15.12
CA VAL A 444 9.61 -5.72 14.21
C VAL A 444 10.06 -5.66 12.76
N GLU A 445 10.89 -4.69 12.41
CA GLU A 445 11.47 -4.59 11.08
C GLU A 445 12.28 -5.84 10.75
N GLN A 446 13.16 -6.31 11.63
CA GLN A 446 13.91 -7.56 11.44
C GLN A 446 13.00 -8.79 11.28
N TYR A 447 11.84 -8.81 11.94
CA TYR A 447 10.89 -9.92 11.85
C TYR A 447 10.15 -10.00 10.50
N TYR A 448 9.94 -8.86 9.84
CA TYR A 448 9.10 -8.76 8.62
C TYR A 448 9.35 -9.83 7.53
N PRO A 449 10.59 -10.23 7.17
CA PRO A 449 10.81 -11.29 6.19
C PRO A 449 10.31 -12.66 6.67
N ILE A 450 10.44 -12.94 7.98
CA ILE A 450 9.97 -14.17 8.62
C ILE A 450 8.44 -14.17 8.67
N GLU A 451 7.83 -13.04 9.07
CA GLU A 451 6.38 -12.83 9.04
C GLU A 451 5.82 -13.06 7.62
N THR A 452 6.49 -12.53 6.59
CA THR A 452 6.09 -12.70 5.20
C THR A 452 6.10 -14.18 4.80
N ILE A 453 7.11 -14.95 5.20
CA ILE A 453 7.15 -16.40 4.97
C ILE A 453 5.99 -17.10 5.68
N VAL A 454 5.78 -16.79 6.95
CA VAL A 454 4.73 -17.39 7.79
C VAL A 454 3.34 -17.09 7.22
N TYR A 455 3.11 -15.87 6.75
CA TYR A 455 1.88 -15.50 6.05
C TYR A 455 1.68 -16.37 4.80
N GLY A 456 2.74 -16.59 4.02
CA GLY A 456 2.72 -17.47 2.86
C GLY A 456 2.32 -18.90 3.20
N ILE A 457 2.85 -19.45 4.30
CA ILE A 457 2.49 -20.78 4.81
C ILE A 457 1.01 -20.83 5.23
N LYS A 458 0.56 -19.88 6.07
CA LYS A 458 -0.80 -19.86 6.63
C LYS A 458 -1.88 -19.72 5.57
N ASN A 459 -1.58 -19.06 4.45
CA ASN A 459 -2.56 -18.75 3.41
C ASN A 459 -2.35 -19.55 2.11
N ASN A 460 -1.47 -20.55 2.09
CA ASN A 460 -1.11 -21.30 0.87
C ASN A 460 -0.67 -20.37 -0.29
N ARG A 461 0.17 -19.39 0.03
CA ARG A 461 0.71 -18.38 -0.87
C ARG A 461 2.23 -18.57 -1.04
N PRO A 462 2.67 -19.43 -1.98
CA PRO A 462 4.09 -19.72 -2.18
C PRO A 462 4.90 -18.48 -2.61
N ASP A 463 4.24 -17.53 -3.28
CA ASP A 463 4.79 -16.23 -3.65
C ASP A 463 5.26 -15.41 -2.43
N PHE A 464 4.51 -15.46 -1.32
CA PHE A 464 4.91 -14.82 -0.07
C PHE A 464 6.09 -15.53 0.60
N ILE A 465 6.12 -16.86 0.54
CA ILE A 465 7.26 -17.65 1.04
C ILE A 465 8.53 -17.23 0.30
N GLU A 466 8.47 -17.19 -1.04
CA GLU A 466 9.62 -16.78 -1.86
C GLU A 466 10.02 -15.33 -1.61
N LYS A 467 9.05 -14.42 -1.49
CA LYS A 467 9.28 -13.00 -1.20
C LYS A 467 10.05 -12.82 0.12
N GLY A 468 9.60 -13.45 1.20
CA GLY A 468 10.28 -13.31 2.50
C GLY A 468 11.67 -13.94 2.50
N ARG A 469 11.86 -15.08 1.81
CA ARG A 469 13.19 -15.69 1.60
C ARG A 469 14.13 -14.76 0.84
N LYS A 470 13.68 -14.17 -0.27
CA LYS A 470 14.45 -13.19 -1.05
C LYS A 470 14.84 -11.97 -0.21
N GLU A 471 13.92 -11.47 0.60
CA GLU A 471 14.17 -10.33 1.49
C GLU A 471 15.26 -10.61 2.53
N ILE A 472 15.32 -11.83 3.08
CA ILE A 472 16.43 -12.24 3.97
C ILE A 472 17.78 -12.05 3.27
N TYR A 473 17.93 -12.50 2.02
CA TYR A 473 19.18 -12.33 1.27
C TYR A 473 19.54 -10.87 1.00
N ILE A 474 18.55 -10.01 0.71
CA ILE A 474 18.76 -8.58 0.49
C ILE A 474 19.36 -7.95 1.75
N ARG A 475 18.78 -8.25 2.92
CA ARG A 475 19.21 -7.72 4.21
C ARG A 475 20.58 -8.22 4.63
N THR A 476 20.85 -9.52 4.52
CA THR A 476 22.17 -10.09 4.86
C THR A 476 23.28 -9.48 3.99
N ARG A 477 23.04 -9.26 2.68
CA ARG A 477 24.03 -8.62 1.79
C ARG A 477 24.27 -7.14 2.08
N LYS A 478 23.25 -6.41 2.53
CA LYS A 478 23.38 -5.00 2.94
C LYS A 478 24.30 -4.89 4.17
N ASP A 479 24.13 -5.79 5.14
CA ASP A 479 24.96 -5.84 6.35
C ASP A 479 26.43 -6.19 6.05
N GLU A 480 26.69 -7.10 5.11
CA GLU A 480 28.06 -7.41 4.68
C GLU A 480 28.76 -6.23 4.02
N LYS A 481 28.02 -5.36 3.31
CA LYS A 481 28.58 -4.14 2.71
C LYS A 481 28.83 -3.04 3.74
N LEU A 482 28.02 -2.94 4.79
CA LEU A 482 28.21 -1.98 5.89
C LEU A 482 29.37 -2.37 6.81
N ARG A 483 29.74 -3.65 6.86
CA ARG A 483 30.85 -4.19 7.66
C ARG A 483 32.22 -4.13 6.96
N LYS A 484 32.26 -3.82 5.65
CA LYS A 484 33.49 -3.63 4.86
C LYS A 484 33.79 -2.16 4.68
#